data_AF-A0A2M8CLE5-F1
#
_entry.id   AF-A0A2M8CLE5-F1
#
_cell.length_a   1.000
_cell.length_b   1.000
_cell.length_c   1.000
_cell.angle_alpha   90.00
_cell.angle_beta   90.00
_cell.angle_gamma   90.00
#
_symmetry.space_group_name_H-M   'P 1'
#
loop_
_entity.id
_entity.type
_entity.pdbx_description
1 polymer ?
#
loop_
_entity_poly.entity_id
_entity_poly.type
_entity_poly.pdbx_seq_one_letter_code
_entity_poly.pdbx_strand_id
1 'polypeptide(L)'
;MKTRKKYIIKTILLSILIVVAKFASGQNETIEIDFLGNCGLFMTDGNLKVYVDFPYKSGAYGYMTYRPGLVDSIHEDSIFIFTHGHADHYNRKGFKQPKQIPI
;
A
#
# COMPACT_ATOMS: atom_id res chain seq x y z
N MET A 1 -29.79 -30.94 -28.97
CA MET A 1 -29.97 -29.47 -28.82
C MET A 1 -29.37 -28.92 -27.51
N LYS A 2 -29.56 -29.57 -26.35
CA LYS A 2 -29.01 -29.11 -25.04
C LYS A 2 -27.47 -28.96 -24.99
N THR A 3 -26.73 -29.86 -25.63
CA THR A 3 -25.25 -29.84 -25.68
C THR A 3 -24.70 -28.65 -26.46
N ARG A 4 -25.23 -28.35 -27.66
CA ARG A 4 -24.82 -27.16 -28.44
C ARG A 4 -25.05 -25.85 -27.67
N LYS A 5 -26.18 -25.72 -26.96
CA LYS A 5 -26.49 -24.55 -26.13
C LYS A 5 -25.46 -24.36 -25.00
N LYS A 6 -24.98 -25.45 -24.38
CA LYS A 6 -23.93 -25.42 -23.35
C LYS A 6 -22.58 -24.90 -23.87
N TYR A 7 -22.17 -25.31 -25.07
CA TYR A 7 -20.93 -24.82 -25.68
C TYR A 7 -21.02 -23.35 -26.06
N ILE A 8 -22.15 -22.91 -26.65
CA ILE A 8 -22.37 -21.49 -26.98
C ILE A 8 -22.30 -20.62 -25.72
N ILE A 9 -22.96 -21.03 -24.62
CA ILE A 9 -22.89 -20.30 -23.35
C ILE A 9 -21.45 -20.22 -22.82
N LYS A 10 -20.69 -21.32 -22.88
CA LYS A 10 -19.28 -21.32 -22.47
C LYS A 10 -18.43 -20.36 -23.32
N THR A 11 -18.62 -20.35 -24.64
CA THR A 11 -17.91 -19.44 -25.53
C THR A 11 -18.25 -17.99 -25.21
N ILE A 12 -19.54 -17.67 -24.99
CA ILE A 12 -19.97 -16.32 -24.59
C ILE A 12 -19.32 -15.91 -23.27
N LEU A 13 -19.35 -16.76 -22.25
CA LEU A 13 -18.72 -16.47 -20.95
C LEU A 13 -17.21 -16.24 -21.07
N LEU A 14 -16.52 -17.05 -21.89
CA LEU A 14 -15.10 -16.88 -22.13
C LEU A 14 -14.80 -15.57 -22.88
N SER A 15 -15.60 -15.23 -23.89
CA SER A 15 -15.49 -13.96 -24.60
C SER A 15 -15.72 -12.76 -23.68
N ILE A 16 -16.73 -12.82 -22.81
CA ILE A 16 -16.99 -11.78 -21.81
C ILE A 16 -15.80 -11.64 -20.87
N LEU A 17 -15.25 -12.75 -20.38
CA LEU A 17 -14.08 -12.73 -19.49
C LEU A 17 -12.88 -12.04 -20.15
N ILE A 18 -12.60 -12.36 -21.41
CA ILE A 18 -11.50 -11.74 -22.17
C ILE A 18 -11.72 -10.24 -22.33
N VAL A 19 -12.94 -9.82 -22.66
CA VAL A 19 -13.29 -8.40 -22.82
C VAL A 19 -13.14 -7.64 -21.50
N VAL A 20 -13.69 -8.18 -20.39
CA VAL A 20 -13.57 -7.56 -19.06
C VAL A 20 -12.10 -7.42 -18.64
N ALA A 21 -11.27 -8.43 -18.90
CA ALA A 21 -9.85 -8.38 -18.58
C ALA A 21 -9.09 -7.27 -19.33
N LYS A 22 -9.57 -6.82 -20.50
CA LYS A 22 -8.97 -5.71 -21.26
C LYS A 22 -9.32 -4.32 -20.70
N PHE A 23 -10.39 -4.21 -19.92
CA PHE A 23 -10.80 -2.95 -19.28
C PHE A 23 -10.23 -2.77 -17.88
N ALA A 24 -9.50 -3.75 -17.35
CA ALA A 24 -8.75 -3.58 -16.12
C ALA A 24 -7.65 -2.54 -16.35
N SER A 25 -7.82 -1.37 -15.73
CA SER A 25 -6.83 -0.29 -15.78
C SER A 25 -5.73 -0.60 -14.78
N GLY A 26 -4.48 -0.70 -15.25
CA GLY A 26 -3.32 -0.80 -14.37
C GLY A 26 -2.96 0.57 -13.77
N GLN A 27 -2.17 0.55 -12.70
CA GLN A 27 -1.45 1.71 -12.17
C GLN A 27 -0.58 2.31 -13.30
N ASN A 28 -0.95 3.49 -13.80
CA ASN A 28 -0.18 4.19 -14.85
C ASN A 28 0.51 5.46 -14.34
N GLU A 29 0.19 5.90 -13.12
CA GLU A 29 0.82 7.06 -12.50
C GLU A 29 2.25 6.75 -12.06
N THR A 30 3.08 7.79 -11.99
CA THR A 30 4.47 7.67 -11.53
C THR A 30 4.48 7.27 -10.06
N ILE A 31 5.21 6.20 -9.73
CA ILE A 31 5.45 5.82 -8.35
C ILE A 31 6.65 6.64 -7.84
N GLU A 32 6.39 7.52 -6.89
CA GLU A 32 7.39 8.29 -6.17
C GLU A 32 7.73 7.59 -4.85
N ILE A 33 9.01 7.58 -4.50
CA ILE A 33 9.52 6.95 -3.28
C ILE A 33 10.45 7.93 -2.56
N ASP A 34 10.07 8.29 -1.34
CA ASP A 34 10.88 9.09 -0.44
C ASP A 34 11.55 8.20 0.60
N PHE A 35 12.87 8.33 0.68
CA PHE A 35 13.65 7.69 1.73
C PHE A 35 13.54 8.47 3.04
N LEU A 36 13.00 7.83 4.08
CA LEU A 36 12.74 8.48 5.38
C LEU A 36 13.88 8.27 6.39
N GLY A 37 14.71 7.25 6.18
CA GLY A 37 15.79 6.84 7.08
C GLY A 37 15.71 5.35 7.43
N ASN A 38 16.85 4.71 7.65
CA ASN A 38 16.97 3.26 7.92
C ASN A 38 16.26 2.41 6.82
N CYS A 39 15.22 1.65 7.19
CA CYS A 39 14.34 0.91 6.27
C CYS A 39 13.02 1.64 5.99
N GLY A 40 12.85 2.85 6.53
CA GLY A 40 11.66 3.67 6.39
C GLY A 40 11.52 4.25 5.00
N LEU A 41 10.39 3.99 4.34
CA LEU A 41 10.04 4.55 3.03
C LEU A 41 8.65 5.16 3.07
N PHE A 42 8.46 6.25 2.34
CA PHE A 42 7.14 6.70 1.90
C PHE A 42 7.03 6.47 0.40
N MET A 43 5.92 5.89 -0.05
CA MET A 43 5.65 5.61 -1.45
C MET A 43 4.28 6.14 -1.82
N THR A 44 4.17 6.73 -3.00
CA THR A 44 2.89 7.21 -3.52
C THR A 44 2.86 7.18 -5.05
N ASP A 45 1.67 6.99 -5.60
CA ASP A 45 1.36 7.21 -7.01
C ASP A 45 0.55 8.51 -7.24
N GLY A 46 0.49 9.37 -6.21
CA GLY A 46 -0.40 10.54 -6.15
C GLY A 46 -1.75 10.28 -5.47
N ASN A 47 -2.27 9.05 -5.52
CA ASN A 47 -3.56 8.68 -4.91
C ASN A 47 -3.36 7.90 -3.61
N LEU A 48 -2.65 6.78 -3.69
CA LEU A 48 -2.30 5.89 -2.60
C LEU A 48 -1.06 6.40 -1.87
N LYS A 49 -1.09 6.30 -0.55
CA LYS A 49 0.01 6.71 0.34
C LYS A 49 0.40 5.52 1.19
N VAL A 50 1.65 5.08 1.07
CA VAL A 50 2.15 3.88 1.75
C VAL A 50 3.40 4.23 2.54
N TYR A 51 3.39 3.95 3.83
CA TYR A 51 4.59 3.97 4.66
C TYR A 51 5.06 2.54 4.90
N VAL A 52 6.35 2.30 4.68
CA VAL A 52 7.00 1.02 4.99
C VAL A 52 7.93 1.24 6.17
N ASP A 53 7.80 0.41 7.20
CA ASP A 53 8.64 0.41 8.41
C ASP A 53 8.79 1.80 9.07
N PHE A 54 7.72 2.60 9.02
CA PHE A 54 7.63 3.92 9.63
C PHE A 54 6.21 4.17 10.17
N PRO A 55 6.04 4.82 11.33
CA PRO A 55 7.07 5.37 12.20
C PRO A 55 7.78 4.31 13.04
N TYR A 56 9.08 4.47 13.20
CA TYR A 56 9.94 3.68 14.08
C TYR A 56 10.60 4.56 15.16
N LYS A 57 11.29 3.95 16.12
CA LYS A 57 12.08 4.68 17.13
C LYS A 57 13.38 5.17 16.48
N SER A 58 13.45 6.47 16.16
CA SER A 58 14.61 7.08 15.51
C SER A 58 15.92 6.72 16.23
N GLY A 59 16.91 6.24 15.47
CA GLY A 59 18.21 5.85 16.02
C GLY A 59 18.22 4.56 16.85
N ALA A 60 17.15 3.75 16.80
CA ALA A 60 17.13 2.44 17.46
C ALA A 60 18.34 1.59 17.04
N TYR A 61 18.94 0.93 18.03
CA TYR A 61 20.13 0.08 17.86
C TYR A 61 21.36 0.79 17.25
N GLY A 62 21.40 2.13 17.27
CA GLY A 62 22.50 2.90 16.67
C GLY A 62 22.38 3.06 15.15
N TYR A 63 21.25 2.68 14.56
CA TYR A 63 20.97 2.90 13.15
C TYR A 63 20.60 4.36 12.84
N MET A 64 20.26 4.61 11.58
CA MET A 64 19.97 5.94 11.06
C MET A 64 18.76 6.59 11.74
N THR A 65 18.86 7.90 11.96
CA THR A 65 17.76 8.74 12.46
C THR A 65 17.03 9.38 11.28
N TYR A 66 15.72 9.58 11.43
CA TYR A 66 14.94 10.43 10.54
C TYR A 66 14.86 11.87 11.07
N ARG A 67 14.56 12.82 10.19
CA ARG A 67 14.44 14.24 10.53
C ARG A 67 13.32 14.50 11.56
N PRO A 68 13.50 15.43 12.51
CA PRO A 68 12.42 15.85 13.40
C PRO A 68 11.16 16.30 12.65
N GLY A 69 9.98 16.07 13.24
CA GLY A 69 8.69 16.46 12.66
C GLY A 69 8.13 15.53 11.58
N LEU A 70 8.89 14.52 11.13
CA LEU A 70 8.43 13.61 10.07
C LEU A 70 7.23 12.75 10.52
N VAL A 71 7.17 12.39 11.81
CA VAL A 71 6.03 11.65 12.38
C VAL A 71 4.78 12.51 12.40
N ASP A 72 4.91 13.82 12.62
CA ASP A 72 3.79 14.76 12.64
C ASP A 72 3.27 15.07 11.23
N SER A 73 4.06 14.78 10.19
CA SER A 73 3.68 14.93 8.78
C SER A 73 3.07 13.67 8.13
N ILE A 74 2.77 12.64 8.92
CA ILE A 74 2.15 11.41 8.41
C ILE A 74 0.74 11.72 7.88
N HIS A 75 0.43 11.26 6.67
CA HIS A 75 -0.89 11.44 6.06
C HIS A 75 -1.94 10.52 6.69
N GLU A 76 -3.11 11.07 7.01
CA GLU A 76 -4.17 10.36 7.75
C GLU A 76 -4.71 9.09 7.05
N ASP A 77 -4.85 9.12 5.72
CA ASP A 77 -5.39 8.00 4.92
C ASP A 77 -4.29 7.09 4.33
N SER A 78 -3.24 6.84 5.09
CA SER A 78 -2.10 6.04 4.61
C SER A 78 -2.21 4.57 4.98
N ILE A 79 -1.67 3.72 4.11
CA ILE A 79 -1.42 2.31 4.40
C ILE A 79 -0.06 2.18 5.07
N PHE A 80 0.02 1.39 6.12
CA PHE A 80 1.26 1.10 6.83
C PHE A 80 1.63 -0.37 6.65
N ILE A 81 2.85 -0.62 6.18
CA ILE A 81 3.42 -1.96 6.03
C ILE A 81 4.61 -2.04 6.99
N PHE A 82 4.48 -2.91 7.99
CA PHE A 82 5.57 -3.23 8.91
C PHE A 82 6.08 -4.63 8.61
N THR A 83 7.36 -4.75 8.30
CA THR A 83 7.99 -6.04 8.03
C THR A 83 8.02 -6.90 9.28
N HIS A 84 8.27 -6.29 10.44
CA HIS A 84 8.23 -6.93 11.77
C HIS A 84 8.19 -5.89 12.91
N GLY A 85 8.15 -6.35 14.15
CA GLY A 85 7.91 -5.52 15.34
C GLY A 85 9.13 -4.97 16.08
N HIS A 86 10.33 -4.99 15.49
CA HIS A 86 11.50 -4.39 16.15
C HIS A 86 11.44 -2.86 16.17
N ALA A 87 12.15 -2.25 17.12
CA ALA A 87 12.00 -0.83 17.43
C ALA A 87 12.47 0.09 16.29
N ASP A 88 13.35 -0.38 15.40
CA ASP A 88 13.84 0.30 14.20
C ASP A 88 12.95 0.12 12.96
N HIS A 89 11.83 -0.63 13.09
CA HIS A 89 10.82 -0.82 12.05
C HIS A 89 9.42 -0.34 12.50
N TYR A 90 9.11 -0.44 13.80
CA TYR A 90 7.78 -0.07 14.31
C TYR A 90 7.86 0.53 15.72
N ASN A 91 7.20 1.68 15.89
CA ASN A 91 7.04 2.34 17.19
C ASN A 91 5.57 2.45 17.59
N ARG A 92 5.07 1.43 18.30
CA ARG A 92 3.70 1.39 18.83
C ARG A 92 3.29 2.61 19.66
N LYS A 93 4.20 3.23 20.42
CA LYS A 93 3.86 4.36 21.30
C LYS A 93 3.79 5.69 20.55
N GLY A 94 4.57 5.83 19.47
CA GLY A 94 4.57 7.01 18.60
C GLY A 94 3.50 6.96 17.53
N PHE A 95 3.02 5.76 17.17
CA PHE A 95 1.93 5.57 16.23
C PHE A 95 0.58 5.84 16.90
N LYS A 96 0.18 7.11 16.99
CA LYS A 96 -1.23 7.47 17.20
C LYS A 96 -1.91 7.33 15.85
N GLN A 97 -2.79 6.34 15.71
CA GLN A 97 -3.56 6.22 14.48
C GLN A 97 -4.34 7.52 14.24
N PRO A 98 -4.29 8.10 13.03
CA PRO A 98 -5.32 9.03 12.60
C PRO A 98 -6.67 8.33 12.72
N LYS A 99 -7.72 9.05 13.12
CA LYS A 99 -9.04 8.47 13.44
C LYS A 99 -9.49 7.56 12.29
N GLN A 100 -9.67 6.27 12.56
CA GLN A 100 -10.29 5.36 11.61
C GLN A 100 -11.63 5.95 11.15
N ILE A 101 -11.77 6.18 9.85
CA ILE A 101 -13.06 6.50 9.25
C ILE A 101 -13.91 5.23 9.42
N PRO A 102 -15.05 5.28 10.13
CA PRO A 102 -15.92 4.12 10.22
C PRO A 102 -16.43 3.80 8.82
N ILE A 103 -16.25 2.53 8.42
CA ILE A 103 -16.80 1.94 7.19
C ILE A 103 -18.32 1.81 7.36
#